data_AF-A0A920EUQ1-F1
#
_entry.id   AF-A0A920EUQ1-F1
#
_cell.length_a   1.000
_cell.length_b   1.000
_cell.length_c   1.000
_cell.angle_alpha   90.00
_cell.angle_beta   90.00
_cell.angle_gamma   90.00
#
_symmetry.space_group_name_H-M   'P 1'
#
loop_
_entity.id
_entity.type
_entity.pdbx_description
1 polymer ?
#
loop_
_entity_poly.entity_id
_entity_poly.type
_entity_poly.pdbx_seq_one_letter_code
_entity_poly.pdbx_strand_id
1 'polypeptide(L)'
;MGATGLGELALLAFTWRQLGNPGILMIIAMGYHASMREAPQLKIGKAIREGFSMGRRTAWLPAADWEYLLTRPISEVRRTLNITPPDAYNAMADQVREFERAAMAAAE
;
A
#
# COMPACT_ATOMS: atom_id res chain seq x y z
N MET A 1 -4.72 0.65 3.68
CA MET A 1 -4.83 -0.07 2.40
C MET A 1 -5.64 -1.33 2.66
N GLY A 2 -6.41 -1.81 1.69
CA GLY A 2 -7.22 -3.02 1.83
C GLY A 2 -6.41 -4.30 1.60
N ALA A 3 -6.99 -5.46 1.89
CA ALA A 3 -6.39 -6.79 1.72
C ALA A 3 -6.53 -7.30 0.27
N THR A 4 -6.03 -6.53 -0.70
CA THR A 4 -5.96 -6.91 -2.12
C THR A 4 -4.51 -7.02 -2.54
N GLY A 5 -4.20 -7.70 -3.65
CA GLY A 5 -2.82 -7.81 -4.13
C GLY A 5 -2.19 -6.44 -4.39
N LEU A 6 -2.98 -5.48 -4.90
CA LEU A 6 -2.55 -4.08 -5.01
C LEU A 6 -2.32 -3.41 -3.65
N GLY A 7 -3.21 -3.67 -2.68
CA GLY A 7 -3.10 -3.09 -1.34
C GLY A 7 -1.85 -3.55 -0.62
N GLU A 8 -1.49 -4.82 -0.79
CA GLU A 8 -0.23 -5.39 -0.29
C GLU A 8 0.99 -4.77 -0.99
N LEU A 9 0.97 -4.62 -2.32
CA LEU A 9 2.07 -3.97 -3.04
C LEU A 9 2.27 -2.52 -2.63
N ALA A 10 1.17 -1.77 -2.44
CA ALA A 10 1.24 -0.39 -1.96
C ALA A 10 1.75 -0.32 -0.50
N LEU A 11 1.41 -1.31 0.34
CA LEU A 11 1.91 -1.43 1.70
C LEU A 11 3.40 -1.79 1.74
N LEU A 12 3.86 -2.68 0.86
CA LEU A 12 5.27 -3.02 0.72
C LEU A 12 6.08 -1.79 0.27
N ALA A 13 5.56 -0.99 -0.66
CA ALA A 13 6.19 0.26 -1.09
C ALA A 13 6.34 1.25 0.07
N PHE A 14 5.30 1.37 0.91
CA PHE A 14 5.37 2.15 2.14
C PHE A 14 6.43 1.60 3.12
N THR A 15 6.43 0.29 3.33
CA THR A 15 7.31 -0.42 4.28
C THR A 15 8.77 -0.35 3.86
N TRP A 16 9.06 -0.48 2.56
CA TRP A 16 10.41 -0.31 2.05
C TRP A 16 11.00 1.03 2.43
N ARG A 17 10.20 2.10 2.41
CA ARG A 17 10.72 3.43 2.72
C ARG A 17 11.07 3.58 4.21
N GLN A 18 10.40 2.81 5.07
CA GLN A 18 10.63 2.78 6.51
C GLN A 18 11.82 1.90 6.89
N LEU A 19 12.01 0.74 6.24
CA LEU A 19 13.07 -0.22 6.57
C LEU A 19 14.33 -0.10 5.71
N GLY A 20 14.21 0.37 4.46
CA GLY A 20 15.31 0.47 3.49
C GLY A 20 15.80 -0.85 2.90
N ASN A 21 15.09 -1.98 3.11
CA ASN A 21 15.57 -3.30 2.71
C ASN A 21 15.45 -3.54 1.18
N PRO A 22 16.55 -3.75 0.43
CA PRO A 22 16.51 -3.96 -1.01
C PRO A 22 15.68 -5.18 -1.46
N GLY A 23 15.51 -6.21 -0.62
CA GLY A 23 14.68 -7.37 -0.93
C GLY A 23 13.20 -7.02 -1.14
N ILE A 24 12.70 -6.01 -0.41
CA ILE A 24 11.30 -5.55 -0.57
C ILE A 24 11.10 -4.88 -1.93
N LEU A 25 12.10 -4.15 -2.44
CA LEU A 25 12.03 -3.58 -3.80
C LEU A 25 11.90 -4.67 -4.86
N MET A 26 12.59 -5.79 -4.68
CA MET A 26 12.50 -6.91 -5.62
C MET A 26 11.09 -7.47 -5.68
N ILE A 27 10.44 -7.64 -4.52
CA ILE A 27 9.06 -8.12 -4.43
C ILE A 27 8.10 -7.13 -5.10
N ILE A 28 8.25 -5.82 -4.84
CA ILE A 28 7.43 -4.79 -5.46
C ILE A 28 7.61 -4.81 -6.99
N ALA A 29 8.85 -4.95 -7.48
CA ALA A 29 9.13 -4.99 -8.90
C ALA A 29 8.52 -6.21 -9.59
N MET A 30 8.62 -7.39 -8.96
CA MET A 30 8.01 -8.63 -9.47
C MET A 30 6.49 -8.53 -9.48
N GLY A 31 5.87 -8.07 -8.39
CA GLY A 31 4.41 -7.92 -8.33
C GLY A 31 3.90 -6.87 -9.32
N TYR A 32 4.60 -5.74 -9.47
CA TYR A 32 4.27 -4.75 -10.50
C TYR A 32 4.34 -5.34 -11.91
N HIS A 33 5.37 -6.13 -12.21
CA HIS A 33 5.52 -6.77 -13.51
C HIS A 33 4.40 -7.80 -13.77
N ALA A 34 4.08 -8.64 -12.80
CA ALA A 34 2.99 -9.61 -12.90
C ALA A 34 1.64 -8.91 -13.14
N SER A 35 1.30 -7.89 -12.34
CA SER A 35 0.05 -7.15 -12.50
C SER A 35 -0.04 -6.37 -13.81
N MET A 36 1.09 -5.89 -14.36
CA MET A 36 1.10 -5.27 -15.69
C MET A 36 0.90 -6.26 -16.82
N ARG A 37 1.23 -7.55 -16.62
CA ARG A 37 0.94 -8.60 -17.59
C ARG A 37 -0.52 -9.05 -17.54
N GLU A 38 -1.08 -9.15 -16.33
CA GLU A 38 -2.46 -9.62 -16.12
C GLU A 38 -3.51 -8.53 -16.33
N ALA A 39 -3.21 -7.30 -15.90
CA ALA A 39 -4.17 -6.20 -15.87
C ALA A 39 -3.53 -4.84 -16.23
N PRO A 40 -3.02 -4.66 -17.46
CA PRO A 40 -2.40 -3.41 -17.90
C PRO A 40 -3.33 -2.19 -17.78
N GLN A 41 -4.64 -2.40 -17.86
CA GLN A 41 -5.68 -1.37 -17.72
C GLN A 41 -5.75 -0.73 -16.32
N LEU A 42 -5.35 -1.44 -15.25
CA LEU A 42 -5.53 -0.98 -13.87
C LEU A 42 -4.51 0.09 -13.41
N LYS A 43 -3.53 0.46 -14.25
CA LYS A 43 -2.56 1.56 -14.01
C LYS A 43 -2.05 1.67 -12.57
N ILE A 44 -1.73 0.51 -11.96
CA ILE A 44 -1.40 0.36 -10.54
C ILE A 44 -0.16 1.14 -10.07
N GLY A 45 0.70 1.57 -11.00
CA GLY A 45 1.93 2.31 -10.68
C GLY A 45 1.68 3.62 -9.92
N LYS A 46 0.52 4.26 -10.08
CA LYS A 46 0.17 5.46 -9.30
C LYS A 46 -0.01 5.15 -7.81
N ALA A 47 -0.72 4.08 -7.47
CA ALA A 47 -0.93 3.67 -6.08
C ALA A 47 0.38 3.20 -5.42
N ILE A 48 1.24 2.50 -6.16
CA ILE A 48 2.57 2.11 -5.67
C ILE A 48 3.42 3.35 -5.36
N ARG A 49 3.48 4.32 -6.30
CA ARG A 49 4.23 5.56 -6.11
C ARG A 49 3.69 6.39 -4.93
N GLU A 50 2.38 6.40 -4.76
CA GLU A 50 1.74 7.00 -3.58
C GLU A 50 2.23 6.34 -2.29
N GLY A 51 2.25 5.01 -2.22
CA GLY A 51 2.81 4.26 -1.07
C GLY A 51 4.25 4.66 -0.75
N PHE A 52 5.12 4.78 -1.75
CA PHE A 52 6.49 5.28 -1.57
C PHE A 52 6.55 6.71 -1.02
N SER A 53 5.74 7.61 -1.57
CA SER A 53 5.68 9.01 -1.15
C SER A 53 5.17 9.15 0.28
N MET A 54 4.12 8.40 0.62
CA MET A 54 3.55 8.35 1.97
C MET A 54 4.58 7.83 2.97
N GLY A 55 5.21 6.69 2.68
CA GLY A 55 6.24 6.11 3.56
C GLY A 55 7.41 7.05 3.83
N ARG A 56 7.69 7.99 2.91
CA ARG A 56 8.74 9.01 3.07
C ARG A 56 8.32 10.15 4.00
N ARG A 57 7.03 10.48 4.03
CA ARG A 57 6.48 11.59 4.82
C ARG A 57 6.08 11.16 6.23
N THR A 58 5.70 9.89 6.39
CA THR A 58 5.32 9.31 7.68
C THR A 58 6.54 9.21 8.60
N ALA A 59 6.31 9.48 9.88
CA ALA A 59 7.30 9.30 10.94
C ALA A 59 7.82 7.85 10.97
N TRP A 60 8.99 7.64 11.56
CA TRP A 60 9.57 6.30 11.70
C TRP A 60 8.66 5.44 12.59
N LEU A 61 7.91 4.51 11.98
CA LEU A 61 6.95 3.67 12.69
C LEU A 61 7.58 2.66 13.66
N PRO A 62 8.66 1.92 13.28
CA PRO A 62 9.31 1.00 14.22
C PRO A 62 9.83 1.61 15.53
N ALA A 63 10.11 2.92 15.56
CA ALA A 63 10.63 3.61 16.75
C ALA A 63 9.54 4.39 17.51
N ALA A 64 8.27 4.29 17.09
CA ALA A 64 7.17 4.98 17.73
C ALA A 64 6.82 4.36 19.09
N ASP A 65 6.44 5.19 20.06
CA ASP A 65 5.95 4.75 21.36
C ASP A 65 4.51 4.23 21.23
N TRP A 66 4.39 2.95 20.87
CA TRP A 66 3.10 2.32 20.66
C TRP A 66 2.28 2.16 21.94
N GLU A 67 2.93 1.96 23.09
CA GLU A 67 2.23 1.85 24.38
C GLU A 67 1.46 3.14 24.68
N TYR A 68 2.10 4.29 24.46
CA TYR A 68 1.42 5.58 24.57
C TYR A 68 0.40 5.80 23.44
N LEU A 69 0.80 5.59 22.18
CA LEU A 69 -0.04 5.92 21.02
C LEU A 69 -1.32 5.10 20.96
N LEU A 70 -1.32 3.85 21.42
CA LEU A 70 -2.52 3.00 21.44
C LEU A 70 -3.61 3.52 22.40
N THR A 71 -3.25 4.35 23.39
CA THR A 71 -4.23 4.99 24.29
C THR A 71 -4.94 6.20 23.67
N ARG A 72 -4.45 6.68 22.51
CA ARG A 72 -4.93 7.92 21.88
C ARG A 72 -5.94 7.62 20.76
N PRO A 73 -6.85 8.56 20.46
CA PRO A 73 -7.74 8.43 19.32
C PRO A 73 -6.96 8.25 18.01
N ILE A 74 -7.46 7.37 17.12
CA ILE A 74 -6.80 7.05 15.86
C ILE A 74 -6.53 8.27 14.95
N SER A 75 -7.40 9.28 15.00
CA SER A 75 -7.22 10.54 14.27
C SER A 75 -6.00 11.31 14.75
N GLU A 76 -5.78 11.33 16.07
CA GLU A 76 -4.62 11.96 16.69
C GLU A 76 -3.34 11.19 16.36
N VAL A 77 -3.35 9.87 16.50
CA VAL A 77 -2.20 9.01 16.16
C VAL A 77 -1.77 9.19 14.72
N ARG A 78 -2.72 9.20 13.77
CA ARG A 78 -2.43 9.43 12.35
C ARG A 78 -1.81 10.79 12.10
N ARG A 79 -2.30 11.84 12.78
CA ARG A 79 -1.74 13.19 12.67
C ARG A 79 -0.33 13.25 13.24
N THR A 80 -0.10 12.68 14.41
CA THR A 80 1.21 12.63 15.08
C THR A 80 2.25 11.90 14.23
N LEU A 81 1.86 10.78 13.61
CA LEU A 81 2.75 10.00 12.75
C LEU A 81 2.82 10.53 11.31
N ASN A 82 2.08 11.58 10.97
CA ASN A 82 1.97 12.12 9.60
C ASN A 82 1.55 11.04 8.57
N ILE A 83 0.54 10.25 8.94
CA ILE A 83 -0.10 9.26 8.06
C ILE A 83 -1.23 9.95 7.29
N THR A 84 -1.02 10.18 6.00
CA THR A 84 -2.04 10.72 5.10
C THR A 84 -2.94 9.61 4.55
N PRO A 85 -4.20 9.89 4.17
CA PRO A 85 -5.02 8.92 3.45
C PRO A 85 -4.40 8.60 2.08
N PRO A 86 -4.51 7.34 1.60
CA PRO A 86 -4.01 6.94 0.28
C PRO A 86 -5.07 7.16 -0.80
N ASP A 87 -5.12 8.36 -1.36
CA ASP A 87 -6.17 8.80 -2.29
C ASP A 87 -6.10 8.06 -3.64
N ALA A 88 -4.90 7.86 -4.19
CA ALA A 88 -4.70 7.16 -5.45
C ALA A 88 -5.05 5.67 -5.33
N TYR A 89 -4.70 5.02 -4.21
CA TYR A 89 -5.18 3.67 -3.92
C TYR A 89 -6.71 3.62 -3.84
N ASN A 90 -7.33 4.50 -3.05
CA ASN A 90 -8.78 4.49 -2.85
C ASN A 90 -9.55 4.70 -4.17
N ALA A 91 -9.04 5.55 -5.06
CA ALA A 91 -9.65 5.81 -6.36
C ALA A 91 -9.70 4.58 -7.29
N MET A 92 -8.83 3.59 -7.09
CA MET A 92 -8.79 2.36 -7.90
C MET A 92 -9.14 1.09 -7.12
N ALA A 93 -9.32 1.18 -5.80
CA ALA A 93 -9.50 0.03 -4.94
C ALA A 93 -10.76 -0.78 -5.31
N ASP A 94 -11.84 -0.12 -5.71
CA ASP A 94 -13.06 -0.81 -6.16
C ASP A 94 -12.85 -1.56 -7.48
N GLN A 95 -12.21 -0.92 -8.46
CA GLN A 95 -11.92 -1.52 -9.77
C GLN A 95 -11.02 -2.75 -9.63
N VAL A 96 -10.02 -2.67 -8.74
CA VAL A 96 -9.10 -3.79 -8.49
C VAL A 96 -9.83 -4.94 -7.79
N ARG A 97 -10.67 -4.65 -6.79
CA ARG A 97 -11.49 -5.68 -6.13
C ARG A 97 -12.44 -6.37 -7.11
N GLU A 98 -13.05 -5.61 -8.00
CA GLU A 98 -13.96 -6.15 -9.02
C GLU A 98 -13.20 -7.03 -10.02
N PHE A 99 -12.03 -6.59 -10.49
CA PHE A 99 -11.17 -7.38 -11.36
C PHE A 99 -10.71 -8.69 -10.70
N GLU A 100 -10.24 -8.63 -9.45
CA GLU A 100 -9.82 -9.81 -8.68
C GLU A 100 -10.98 -10.80 -8.49
N ARG A 101 -12.19 -10.31 -8.21
CA ARG A 101 -13.40 -11.15 -8.10
C ARG A 101 -13.78 -11.79 -9.44
N ALA A 102 -13.74 -11.02 -10.53
CA ALA A 102 -14.05 -11.52 -11.85
C ALA A 102 -13.03 -12.58 -12.32
N ALA A 103 -11.75 -12.38 -12.03
CA ALA A 103 -10.70 -13.35 -12.30
C ALA A 103 -10.88 -14.65 -11.49
N MET A 104 -11.26 -14.55 -10.22
CA MET A 104 -11.55 -15.70 -9.36
C MET A 104 -12.76 -16.49 -9.89
N ALA A 105 -13.85 -15.81 -10.24
CA ALA A 105 -15.05 -16.44 -10.79
C ALA A 105 -14.83 -17.09 -12.17
N ALA A 106 -13.87 -16.60 -12.96
CA ALA A 106 -13.51 -17.20 -14.25
C ALA A 106 -12.55 -18.40 -14.13
N ALA A 107 -11.96 -18.60 -12.94
CA ALA A 107 -11.07 -19.73 -12.63
C ALA A 107 -11.82 -20.92 -12.01
N GLU A 108 -13.08 -20.73 -11.62
CA GLU A 108 -14.02 -21.76 -11.16
C GLU A 108 -14.80 -22.37 -12.34
#